data_AF-A0A510DSB5-F1
#
_entry.id   AF-A0A510DSB5-F1
#
_cell.length_a   1.000
_cell.length_b   1.000
_cell.length_c   1.000
_cell.angle_alpha   90.00
_cell.angle_beta   90.00
_cell.angle_gamma   90.00
#
_symmetry.space_group_name_H-M   'P 1'
#
loop_
_entity.id
_entity.type
_entity.pdbx_description
1 polymer ?
#
loop_
_entity_poly.entity_id
_entity_poly.type
_entity_poly.pdbx_seq_one_letter_code
_entity_poly.pdbx_strand_id
1 'polypeptide(L)'
;MRLGKHFARNYALVMEDIQVKELVGNSLRRMRLHDVAFHELKNTLKYQMEKHGKALILVDPPYTSKTCAKCGYVREDLTLR
;
A
#
# COMPACT_ATOMS: atom_id res chain seq x y z
N MET A 1 7.96 15.60 0.80
CA MET A 1 8.71 14.32 0.62
C MET A 1 9.25 14.23 -0.81
N ARG A 2 10.56 13.99 -1.02
CA ARG A 2 11.17 13.89 -2.38
C ARG A 2 10.61 12.72 -3.18
N LEU A 3 10.35 11.59 -2.52
CA LEU A 3 9.88 10.36 -3.15
C LEU A 3 8.48 10.51 -3.77
N GLY A 4 7.52 11.09 -3.02
CA GLY A 4 6.14 11.27 -3.54
C GLY A 4 6.10 12.16 -4.78
N LYS A 5 6.95 13.20 -4.81
CA LYS A 5 7.10 14.06 -6.00
C LYS A 5 7.70 13.31 -7.19
N HIS A 6 8.66 12.40 -6.95
CA HIS A 6 9.23 11.56 -8.00
C HIS A 6 8.17 10.60 -8.57
N PHE A 7 7.39 9.94 -7.72
CA PHE A 7 6.30 9.07 -8.17
C PHE A 7 5.25 9.82 -8.98
N ALA A 8 4.78 10.96 -8.47
CA ALA A 8 3.78 11.77 -9.14
C ALA A 8 4.22 12.27 -10.52
N ARG A 9 5.52 12.55 -10.72
CA ARG A 9 6.05 12.95 -12.02
C ARG A 9 6.14 11.81 -13.02
N ASN A 10 6.65 10.65 -12.57
CA ASN A 10 7.12 9.63 -13.50
C ASN A 10 6.19 8.43 -13.66
N TYR A 11 5.27 8.20 -12.73
CA TYR A 11 4.49 6.96 -12.68
C TYR A 11 3.00 7.22 -12.46
N ALA A 12 2.20 6.18 -12.71
CA ALA A 12 0.91 5.99 -12.07
C ALA A 12 1.13 5.19 -10.78
N LEU A 13 0.37 5.48 -9.73
CA LEU A 13 0.57 4.85 -8.42
C LEU A 13 -0.69 4.09 -8.00
N VAL A 14 -0.52 2.80 -7.77
CA VAL A 14 -1.54 1.89 -7.23
C VAL A 14 -0.99 1.31 -5.94
N MET A 15 -1.82 1.26 -4.91
CA MET A 15 -1.45 0.77 -3.59
C MET A 15 -2.55 -0.14 -3.05
N GLU A 16 -2.17 -1.23 -2.39
CA GLU A 16 -3.11 -2.09 -1.67
C GLU A 16 -3.68 -1.36 -0.46
N ASP A 17 -4.98 -1.49 -0.20
CA ASP A 17 -5.58 -0.97 1.04
C ASP A 17 -5.40 -1.94 2.21
N ILE A 18 -4.12 -2.21 2.53
CA ILE A 18 -3.75 -3.13 3.61
C ILE A 18 -4.10 -2.52 4.97
N GLN A 19 -4.69 -3.33 5.84
CA GLN A 19 -4.90 -2.93 7.23
C GLN A 19 -3.61 -3.11 8.03
N VAL A 20 -3.19 -2.10 8.81
CA VAL A 20 -1.94 -2.17 9.58
C VAL A 20 -1.88 -3.35 10.56
N LYS A 21 -3.03 -3.81 11.05
CA LYS A 21 -3.14 -5.03 11.87
C LYS A 21 -2.56 -6.28 11.16
N GLU A 22 -2.69 -6.36 9.83
CA GLU A 22 -2.22 -7.46 9.00
C GLU A 22 -0.70 -7.39 8.78
N LEU A 23 -0.09 -6.21 8.95
CA LEU A 23 1.36 -6.02 8.79
C LEU A 23 2.14 -6.23 10.09
N VAL A 24 1.55 -5.88 11.24
CA VAL A 24 2.27 -5.72 12.51
C VAL A 24 1.84 -6.76 13.55
N GLY A 25 0.75 -7.49 13.29
CA GLY A 25 0.15 -8.45 14.22
C GLY A 25 -0.37 -7.80 15.50
N ASN A 26 -0.52 -8.61 16.56
CA ASN A 26 -1.28 -8.26 17.77
C ASN A 26 -0.59 -7.27 18.74
N SER A 27 0.45 -6.53 18.32
CA SER A 27 1.12 -5.57 19.20
C SER A 27 0.45 -4.20 19.15
N LEU A 28 -0.40 -3.91 20.13
CA LEU A 28 -1.17 -2.65 20.22
C LEU A 28 -0.29 -1.39 20.12
N ARG A 29 0.89 -1.37 20.78
CA ARG A 29 1.79 -0.20 20.75
C ARG A 29 2.41 0.00 19.37
N ARG A 30 2.88 -1.07 18.72
CA ARG A 30 3.45 -0.99 17.37
C ARG A 30 2.36 -0.67 16.36
N MET A 31 1.19 -1.29 16.48
CA MET A 31 0.04 -1.05 15.60
C MET A 31 -0.32 0.43 15.54
N ARG A 32 -0.47 1.12 16.68
CA ARG A 32 -0.78 2.56 16.70
C ARG A 32 0.25 3.43 15.98
N LEU A 33 1.55 3.15 16.19
CA LEU A 33 2.62 3.89 15.51
C LEU A 33 2.61 3.66 13.99
N HIS A 34 2.46 2.40 13.58
CA HIS A 34 2.39 2.05 12.17
C HIS A 34 1.11 2.57 11.50
N ASP A 35 0.00 2.62 12.23
CA ASP A 35 -1.28 3.13 11.74
C ASP A 35 -1.18 4.62 11.38
N VAL A 36 -0.65 5.43 12.30
CA VAL A 36 -0.36 6.85 12.05
C VAL A 36 0.62 7.00 10.89
N ALA A 37 1.71 6.22 10.87
CA ALA A 37 2.71 6.32 9.81
C ALA A 37 2.16 5.96 8.42
N PHE A 38 1.33 4.91 8.32
CA PHE A 38 0.69 4.51 7.06
C PHE A 38 -0.36 5.52 6.62
N HIS A 39 -1.13 6.08 7.56
CA HIS A 39 -2.09 7.13 7.26
C HIS A 39 -1.39 8.37 6.65
N GLU A 40 -0.32 8.85 7.30
CA GLU A 40 0.47 9.98 6.81
C GLU A 40 1.15 9.69 5.47
N LEU A 41 1.63 8.46 5.25
CA LEU A 41 2.20 8.04 3.98
C LEU A 41 1.14 8.10 2.86
N LYS A 42 -0.05 7.52 3.08
CA LYS A 42 -1.17 7.53 2.12
C LYS A 42 -1.57 8.97 1.79
N ASN A 43 -1.75 9.83 2.78
CA ASN A 43 -2.12 11.23 2.59
C ASN A 43 -1.05 12.01 1.82
N THR A 44 0.22 11.82 2.19
CA THR A 44 1.34 12.47 1.50
C THR A 44 1.41 12.07 0.04
N LEU A 45 1.27 10.78 -0.27
CA LEU A 45 1.29 10.28 -1.64
C LEU A 45 0.09 10.80 -2.43
N LYS A 46 -1.12 10.69 -1.88
CA LYS A 46 -2.35 11.22 -2.49
C LYS A 46 -2.20 12.69 -2.85
N TYR A 47 -1.76 13.52 -1.90
CA TYR A 47 -1.53 14.94 -2.14
C TYR A 47 -0.53 15.19 -3.28
N GLN A 48 0.59 14.45 -3.34
CA GLN A 48 1.56 14.63 -4.43
C GLN A 48 0.99 14.19 -5.78
N MET A 49 0.24 13.09 -5.84
CA MET A 49 -0.41 12.62 -7.07
C MET A 49 -1.42 13.66 -7.57
N GLU A 50 -2.32 14.13 -6.69
CA GLU A 50 -3.37 15.10 -7.02
C GLU A 50 -2.79 16.43 -7.48
N LYS A 51 -1.72 16.90 -6.82
CA LYS A 51 -0.98 18.11 -7.24
C LYS A 51 -0.44 18.03 -8.66
N HIS A 52 -0.20 16.81 -9.17
CA HIS A 52 0.26 16.54 -10.53
C HIS A 52 -0.88 16.11 -11.47
N GLY A 53 -2.15 16.29 -11.06
CA GLY A 53 -3.32 15.92 -11.86
C GLY A 53 -3.54 14.41 -12.00
N LYS A 54 -2.96 13.61 -11.09
CA LYS A 54 -3.08 12.15 -11.08
C LYS A 54 -3.83 11.67 -9.83
N ALA A 55 -4.37 10.46 -9.89
CA ALA A 55 -4.97 9.79 -8.75
C ALA A 55 -4.01 8.77 -8.12
N LEU A 56 -4.14 8.57 -6.80
CA LEU A 56 -3.67 7.37 -6.11
C LEU A 56 -4.83 6.36 -6.10
N ILE A 57 -4.63 5.18 -6.69
CA ILE A 57 -5.66 4.13 -6.73
C ILE A 57 -5.40 3.15 -5.58
N LEU A 58 -6.42 2.90 -4.78
CA LEU A 58 -6.41 1.86 -3.76
C LEU A 58 -7.10 0.60 -4.30
N VAL A 59 -6.48 -0.55 -4.12
CA VAL A 59 -7.01 -1.85 -4.56
C VAL A 59 -7.22 -2.79 -3.39
N ASP A 60 -8.19 -3.68 -3.54
CA ASP A 60 -8.49 -4.72 -2.56
C ASP A 60 -7.28 -5.67 -2.43
N PRO A 61 -6.75 -5.90 -1.21
CA PRO A 61 -5.57 -6.76 -0.99
C PRO A 61 -5.70 -8.27 -1.30
N PRO A 62 -6.87 -8.92 -1.33
CA PRO A 62 -6.95 -10.36 -1.56
C PRO A 62 -6.23 -10.78 -2.84
N TYR A 63 -5.42 -11.83 -2.73
CA TYR A 63 -4.66 -12.46 -3.81
C TYR A 63 -3.52 -11.64 -4.42
N THR A 64 -3.33 -10.37 -4.08
CA THR A 64 -2.22 -9.56 -4.63
C THR A 64 -0.86 -10.10 -4.19
N SER A 65 -0.77 -10.60 -2.96
CA SER A 65 0.43 -11.23 -2.38
C SER A 65 0.54 -12.74 -2.63
N LYS A 66 -0.50 -13.38 -3.18
CA LYS A 66 -0.56 -14.82 -3.46
C LYS A 66 -0.48 -15.17 -4.94
N THR A 67 -0.60 -14.17 -5.82
CA THR A 67 -0.61 -14.36 -7.27
C THR A 67 0.78 -14.13 -7.84
N CYS A 68 1.29 -15.09 -8.60
CA CYS A 68 2.56 -14.94 -9.29
C CYS A 68 2.46 -13.87 -10.39
N ALA A 69 3.28 -12.82 -10.31
CA ALA A 69 3.33 -11.76 -11.32
C ALA A 69 3.76 -12.24 -12.72
N LYS A 70 4.39 -13.43 -12.82
CA LYS A 70 4.85 -13.99 -14.11
C LYS A 70 3.81 -14.86 -14.80
N CYS A 71 3.11 -15.72 -14.05
CA CYS A 71 2.24 -16.74 -14.64
C CYS A 71 0.78 -16.70 -14.16
N GLY A 72 0.44 -15.80 -13.22
CA GLY A 72 -0.92 -15.67 -12.70
C GLY A 72 -1.36 -16.80 -11.76
N TYR A 73 -0.51 -17.78 -11.47
CA TYR A 73 -0.83 -18.84 -10.50
C TYR A 73 -1.09 -18.26 -9.11
N VAL A 74 -2.22 -18.62 -8.52
CA VAL A 74 -2.63 -18.22 -7.17
C VAL A 74 -2.27 -19.34 -6.19
N ARG A 75 -1.39 -19.06 -5.24
CA ARG A 75 -1.03 -20.00 -4.19
C ARG A 75 -2.02 -19.92 -3.03
N GLU A 76 -3.13 -20.64 -3.13
CA GLU A 76 -4.23 -20.56 -2.15
C GLU A 76 -3.83 -20.98 -0.74
N ASP A 77 -2.98 -22.01 -0.63
CA ASP A 77 -2.44 -22.58 0.60
C ASP A 77 -1.37 -21.72 1.28
N LEU A 78 -1.05 -20.56 0.70
CA LEU A 78 -0.13 -19.61 1.31
C LEU A 78 -0.76 -18.95 2.54
N THR A 79 -0.31 -19.36 3.73
CA THR A 79 -0.59 -18.64 4.97
C THR A 79 0.35 -17.44 5.09
N LEU A 80 -0.20 -16.23 4.88
CA LEU A 80 0.48 -14.98 5.21
C LEU A 80 0.29 -14.75 6.73
N ARG A 81 1.40 -14.54 7.45
CA ARG A 81 1.43 -14.36 8.91
C ARG A 81 1.48 -12.90 9.28
#